data_AF-A0A2T7ERA7-F1
#
_entry.id   AF-A0A2T7ERA7-F1
#
_cell.length_a   1.000
_cell.length_b   1.000
_cell.length_c   1.000
_cell.angle_alpha   90.00
_cell.angle_beta   90.00
_cell.angle_gamma   90.00
#
_symmetry.space_group_name_H-M   'P 1'
#
loop_
_entity.id
_entity.type
_entity.pdbx_description
1 polymer ?
#
loop_
_entity_poly.entity_id
_entity_poly.type
_entity_poly.pdbx_seq_one_letter_code
_entity_poly.pdbx_strand_id
1 'polypeptide(L)'
;MRAGRVPDAERLFATMPRRSTYNAMLAGYAANRRLPLALSFFRSIPRPNTFSYNTLLHALVVSSSLAAARSLFAEMPVKDSVSYNVMISSHANHGLVSLARHYFDLASEKDAVS
;
A
#
# COMPACT_ATOMS: atom_id res chain seq x y z
N MET A 1 22.81 2.60 11.13
CA MET A 1 22.47 1.23 11.60
C MET A 1 20.99 1.19 11.99
N ARG A 2 20.14 0.51 11.22
CA ARG A 2 18.70 0.32 11.50
C ARG A 2 18.31 -1.12 11.16
N ALA A 3 18.87 -2.07 11.91
CA ALA A 3 18.52 -3.47 11.83
C ALA A 3 18.29 -3.96 13.26
N GLY A 4 17.02 -4.05 13.68
CA GLY A 4 16.71 -4.50 15.04
C GLY A 4 15.28 -4.33 15.57
N ARG A 5 14.25 -4.03 14.76
CA ARG A 5 12.89 -3.81 15.30
C ARG A 5 11.74 -4.49 14.55
N VAL A 6 11.99 -5.63 13.92
CA VAL A 6 10.87 -6.44 13.39
C VAL A 6 10.33 -7.40 14.47
N PRO A 7 11.17 -8.16 15.22
CA PRO A 7 10.67 -9.10 16.23
C PRO A 7 10.00 -8.43 17.44
N ASP A 8 10.53 -7.28 17.89
CA ASP A 8 9.99 -6.58 19.06
C ASP A 8 8.64 -5.89 18.77
N ALA A 9 8.44 -5.45 17.52
CA ALA A 9 7.18 -4.87 17.07
C ALA A 9 6.07 -5.94 16.97
N GLU A 10 6.42 -7.17 16.56
CA GLU A 10 5.51 -8.32 16.56
C GLU A 10 5.10 -8.74 17.99
N ARG A 11 6.00 -8.62 18.98
CA ARG A 11 5.68 -8.93 20.38
C ARG A 11 4.79 -7.87 21.06
N LEU A 12 5.01 -6.58 20.78
CA LEU A 12 4.16 -5.49 21.26
C LEU A 12 2.74 -5.53 20.67
N PHE A 13 2.58 -6.16 19.50
CA PHE A 13 1.32 -6.31 18.80
C PHE A 13 0.32 -7.21 19.52
N ALA A 14 0.79 -8.24 20.23
CA ALA A 14 -0.08 -9.18 20.94
C ALA A 14 -0.89 -8.52 22.08
N THR A 15 -0.45 -7.35 22.56
CA THR A 15 -0.99 -6.72 23.77
C THR A 15 -1.91 -5.52 23.54
N MET A 16 -1.89 -4.84 22.37
CA MET A 16 -2.85 -3.75 22.07
C MET A 16 -3.10 -3.53 20.56
N PRO A 17 -4.28 -3.86 20.01
CA PRO A 17 -4.60 -3.64 18.60
C PRO A 17 -5.05 -2.19 18.35
N ARG A 18 -4.12 -1.23 18.41
CA ARG A 18 -4.41 0.14 17.94
C ARG A 18 -4.19 0.24 16.44
N ARG A 19 -5.11 0.92 15.73
CA ARG A 19 -5.08 1.05 14.26
C ARG A 19 -3.79 1.67 13.70
N SER A 20 -3.17 2.58 14.44
CA SER A 20 -1.87 3.18 14.12
C SER A 20 -0.74 2.13 14.07
N THR A 21 -0.87 1.03 14.82
CA THR A 21 0.12 -0.04 14.90
C THR A 21 0.07 -0.95 13.67
N TYR A 22 -1.10 -1.21 13.08
CA TYR A 22 -1.23 -2.00 11.83
C TYR A 22 -0.45 -1.35 10.69
N ASN A 23 -0.59 -0.03 10.58
CA ASN A 23 0.06 0.79 9.57
C ASN A 23 1.60 0.75 9.71
N ALA A 24 2.10 0.85 10.93
CA ALA A 24 3.54 0.75 11.22
C ALA A 24 4.10 -0.65 10.89
N MET A 25 3.37 -1.71 11.23
CA MET A 25 3.76 -3.10 10.92
C MET A 25 3.80 -3.35 9.42
N LEU A 26 2.76 -2.94 8.70
CA LEU A 26 2.68 -3.10 7.25
C LEU A 26 3.80 -2.32 6.54
N ALA A 27 4.05 -1.08 6.96
CA ALA A 27 5.17 -0.28 6.47
C ALA A 27 6.53 -0.93 6.79
N GLY A 28 6.67 -1.54 7.96
CA GLY A 28 7.84 -2.31 8.35
C GLY A 28 8.09 -3.51 7.44
N TYR A 29 7.07 -4.32 7.16
CA TYR A 29 7.21 -5.44 6.22
C TYR A 29 7.49 -4.96 4.79
N ALA A 30 6.84 -3.88 4.34
CA ALA A 30 7.07 -3.26 3.04
C ALA A 30 8.52 -2.78 2.87
N ALA A 31 9.04 -2.03 3.85
CA ALA A 31 10.40 -1.50 3.84
C ALA A 31 11.48 -2.60 3.85
N ASN A 32 11.18 -3.76 4.45
CA ASN A 32 12.08 -4.91 4.51
C ASN A 32 11.86 -5.92 3.37
N ARG A 33 11.07 -5.58 2.33
CA ARG A 33 10.73 -6.47 1.20
C ARG A 33 10.13 -7.82 1.60
N ARG A 34 9.48 -7.88 2.78
CA ARG A 34 8.80 -9.08 3.28
C ARG A 34 7.36 -9.11 2.80
N LEU A 35 7.17 -9.08 1.48
CA LEU A 35 5.84 -8.99 0.85
C LEU A 35 4.86 -10.10 1.30
N PRO A 36 5.27 -11.38 1.43
CA PRO A 36 4.36 -12.42 1.93
C PRO A 36 3.79 -12.12 3.33
N LEU A 37 4.60 -11.52 4.21
CA LEU A 37 4.17 -11.13 5.56
C LEU A 37 3.29 -9.89 5.54
N ALA A 38 3.59 -8.91 4.67
CA ALA A 38 2.71 -7.76 4.48
C ALA A 38 1.31 -8.20 4.01
N LEU A 39 1.25 -9.16 3.08
CA LEU A 39 -0.01 -9.71 2.56
C LEU A 39 -0.77 -10.51 3.62
N SER A 40 -0.09 -11.40 4.35
CA SER A 40 -0.73 -12.20 5.41
C SER A 40 -1.25 -11.30 6.54
N PHE A 41 -0.47 -10.29 6.92
CA PHE A 41 -0.86 -9.33 7.95
C PHE A 41 -2.03 -8.47 7.49
N PHE A 42 -2.03 -7.96 6.25
CA PHE A 42 -3.14 -7.19 5.71
C PHE A 42 -4.47 -7.97 5.76
N ARG A 43 -4.43 -9.26 5.40
CA ARG A 43 -5.60 -10.15 5.48
C ARG A 43 -6.13 -10.35 6.90
N SER A 44 -5.28 -10.15 7.92
CA SER A 44 -5.67 -10.23 9.32
C SER A 44 -6.31 -8.95 9.88
N ILE A 45 -6.21 -7.81 9.15
CA ILE A 45 -6.74 -6.52 9.61
C ILE A 45 -8.28 -6.56 9.52
N PRO A 46 -9.01 -6.41 10.65
CA PRO A 46 -10.46 -6.32 10.61
C PRO A 46 -10.86 -4.96 10.01
N ARG A 47 -11.50 -4.98 8.84
CA ARG A 47 -11.93 -3.78 8.08
C ARG A 47 -10.75 -2.85 7.75
N PRO A 48 -9.90 -3.21 6.78
CA PRO A 48 -8.81 -2.34 6.33
C PRO A 48 -9.36 -1.01 5.81
N ASN A 49 -8.65 0.08 6.13
CA ASN A 49 -8.99 1.42 5.65
C ASN A 49 -8.06 1.85 4.50
N THR A 50 -8.34 3.00 3.90
CA THR A 50 -7.57 3.54 2.77
C THR A 50 -6.07 3.60 3.05
N PHE A 51 -5.67 3.94 4.29
CA PHE A 51 -4.26 3.96 4.65
C PHE A 51 -3.62 2.56 4.59
N SER A 52 -4.26 1.54 5.14
CA SER A 52 -3.74 0.17 5.10
C SER A 52 -3.61 -0.33 3.66
N TYR A 53 -4.57 0.00 2.79
CA TYR A 53 -4.49 -0.29 1.36
C TYR A 53 -3.33 0.46 0.69
N ASN A 54 -3.20 1.77 0.89
CA ASN A 54 -2.11 2.58 0.33
C ASN A 54 -0.73 2.02 0.74
N THR A 55 -0.59 1.59 2.00
CA THR A 55 0.65 1.01 2.50
C THR A 55 0.96 -0.33 1.80
N LEU A 56 -0.03 -1.20 1.61
CA LEU A 56 0.17 -2.46 0.88
C LEU A 56 0.45 -2.21 -0.61
N LEU A 57 -0.22 -1.22 -1.20
CA LEU A 57 -0.03 -0.80 -2.58
C LEU A 57 1.42 -0.36 -2.83
N HIS A 58 1.97 0.47 -1.95
CA HIS A 58 3.39 0.83 -1.98
C HIS A 58 4.30 -0.40 -1.84
N ALA A 59 3.99 -1.33 -0.93
CA ALA A 59 4.76 -2.55 -0.73
C ALA A 59 4.83 -3.42 -2.00
N LEU A 60 3.69 -3.55 -2.71
CA LEU A 60 3.58 -4.29 -3.95
C LEU A 60 4.38 -3.64 -5.08
N VAL A 61 4.31 -2.31 -5.20
CA VAL A 61 5.08 -1.53 -6.18
C VAL A 61 6.59 -1.68 -5.95
N VAL A 62 7.07 -1.51 -4.71
CA VAL A 62 8.50 -1.64 -4.36
C VAL A 62 9.02 -3.06 -4.57
N SER A 63 8.14 -4.06 -4.49
CA SER A 63 8.46 -5.46 -4.77
C SER A 63 8.31 -5.83 -6.26
N SER A 64 8.18 -4.84 -7.15
CA SER A 64 7.96 -5.01 -8.59
C SER A 64 6.71 -5.82 -8.97
N SER A 65 5.75 -5.96 -8.05
CA SER A 65 4.51 -6.71 -8.27
C SER A 65 3.39 -5.77 -8.75
N LEU A 66 3.58 -5.16 -9.92
CA LEU A 66 2.64 -4.19 -10.48
C LEU A 66 1.26 -4.78 -10.77
N ALA A 67 1.19 -6.05 -11.21
CA ALA A 67 -0.08 -6.73 -11.46
C ALA A 67 -0.91 -6.84 -10.17
N ALA A 68 -0.28 -7.26 -9.07
CA ALA A 68 -0.96 -7.34 -7.78
C ALA A 68 -1.29 -5.96 -7.21
N ALA A 69 -0.45 -4.94 -7.44
CA ALA A 69 -0.77 -3.56 -7.09
C ALA A 69 -2.04 -3.07 -7.82
N ARG A 70 -2.18 -3.38 -9.11
CA ARG A 70 -3.39 -3.06 -9.89
C ARG A 70 -4.63 -3.76 -9.36
N SER A 71 -4.53 -5.06 -9.05
CA SER A 71 -5.65 -5.81 -8.46
C SER A 71 -6.07 -5.22 -7.10
N LEU A 72 -5.09 -4.95 -6.23
CA LEU A 72 -5.37 -4.34 -4.93
C LEU A 72 -6.02 -2.97 -5.08
N PHE A 73 -5.52 -2.13 -5.98
CA PHE A 73 -6.11 -0.81 -6.26
C PHE A 73 -7.57 -0.94 -6.70
N ALA A 74 -7.89 -1.89 -7.58
CA ALA A 74 -9.26 -2.14 -8.02
C ALA A 74 -10.17 -2.52 -6.83
N GLU A 75 -9.69 -3.39 -5.93
CA GLU A 75 -10.39 -3.83 -4.72
C GLU A 75 -10.60 -2.73 -3.66
N MET A 76 -9.88 -1.60 -3.73
CA MET A 76 -10.02 -0.52 -2.75
C MET A 76 -11.45 0.06 -2.76
N PRO A 77 -12.18 0.02 -1.62
CA PRO A 77 -13.52 0.59 -1.53
C PRO A 77 -13.52 2.11 -1.72
N VAL A 78 -12.47 2.77 -1.20
CA VAL A 78 -12.25 4.21 -1.33
C VAL A 78 -10.83 4.40 -1.82
N LYS A 79 -10.69 5.12 -2.94
CA LYS A 79 -9.41 5.51 -3.55
C LYS A 79 -9.19 7.00 -3.29
N ASP A 80 -8.06 7.38 -2.73
CA ASP A 80 -7.71 8.79 -2.48
C ASP A 80 -6.56 9.23 -3.40
N SER A 81 -6.21 10.52 -3.35
CA SER A 81 -5.12 11.08 -4.16
C SER A 81 -3.81 10.32 -3.93
N VAL A 82 -3.58 9.79 -2.72
CA VAL A 82 -2.41 8.95 -2.44
C VAL A 82 -2.47 7.65 -3.24
N SER A 83 -3.59 6.92 -3.23
CA SER A 83 -3.77 5.70 -4.03
C SER A 83 -3.45 5.91 -5.51
N TYR A 84 -3.98 6.99 -6.11
CA TYR A 84 -3.73 7.32 -7.51
C TYR A 84 -2.26 7.70 -7.75
N ASN A 85 -1.66 8.51 -6.87
CA ASN A 85 -0.26 8.90 -6.97
C ASN A 85 0.68 7.68 -6.93
N VAL A 86 0.37 6.65 -6.13
CA VAL A 86 1.13 5.38 -6.14
C VAL A 86 1.05 4.72 -7.52
N MET A 87 -0.15 4.63 -8.11
CA MET A 87 -0.33 3.99 -9.42
C MET A 87 0.35 4.79 -10.54
N ILE A 88 0.22 6.11 -10.55
CA ILE A 88 0.85 6.98 -11.55
C ILE A 88 2.37 6.87 -11.47
N SER A 89 2.96 7.10 -10.29
CA SER A 89 4.41 7.08 -10.10
C SER A 89 5.01 5.70 -10.37
N SER A 90 4.34 4.62 -9.95
CA SER A 90 4.81 3.25 -10.20
C SER A 90 4.89 2.93 -11.68
N HIS A 91 3.86 3.26 -12.46
CA HIS A 91 3.83 3.00 -13.90
C HIS A 91 4.80 3.90 -14.66
N ALA A 92 4.92 5.17 -14.28
CA ALA A 92 5.89 6.11 -14.86
C ALA A 92 7.33 5.62 -14.68
N ASN A 93 7.68 5.17 -13.46
CA ASN A 93 9.02 4.66 -13.14
C ASN A 93 9.38 3.36 -13.88
N HIS A 94 8.39 2.62 -14.38
CA HIS A 94 8.59 1.41 -15.19
C HIS A 94 8.48 1.68 -16.69
N GLY A 95 8.42 2.95 -17.13
CA GLY A 95 8.29 3.33 -18.53
C GLY A 95 6.90 3.08 -19.12
N LEU A 96 5.92 2.71 -18.30
CA LEU A 96 4.53 2.45 -18.70
C LEU A 96 3.73 3.76 -18.75
N VAL A 97 4.20 4.71 -19.56
CA VAL A 97 3.69 6.10 -19.60
C VAL A 97 2.20 6.16 -19.92
N SER A 98 1.69 5.34 -20.84
CA SER A 98 0.27 5.31 -21.18
C SER A 98 -0.61 4.90 -20.00
N LEU A 99 -0.16 3.95 -19.19
CA LEU A 99 -0.88 3.53 -17.98
C LEU A 99 -0.78 4.60 -16.89
N ALA A 100 0.38 5.23 -16.72
CA ALA A 100 0.53 6.34 -15.79
C ALA A 100 -0.42 7.50 -16.13
N ARG A 101 -0.54 7.84 -17.41
CA ARG A 101 -1.49 8.84 -17.90
C ARG A 101 -2.94 8.44 -17.66
N HIS A 102 -3.31 7.19 -17.94
CA HIS A 102 -4.66 6.70 -17.65
C HIS A 102 -5.06 6.89 -16.18
N TYR A 103 -4.17 6.57 -15.23
CA TYR A 103 -4.45 6.80 -13.81
C TYR A 103 -4.49 8.28 -13.42
N PHE A 104 -3.73 9.14 -14.11
CA PHE A 104 -3.77 10.59 -13.90
C PHE A 104 -5.09 11.20 -14.39
N ASP A 105 -5.56 10.78 -15.56
CA ASP A 105 -6.82 11.26 -16.12
C ASP A 105 -8.00 10.86 -15.21
N LEU A 106 -8.01 9.61 -14.74
CA LEU A 106 -9.00 9.11 -13.76
C LEU A 106 -8.99 9.89 -12.43
N ALA A 107 -7.83 10.32 -11.96
CA ALA A 107 -7.73 11.14 -10.76
C ALA A 107 -8.31 12.55 -10.99
N SER A 108 -7.99 13.13 -12.16
CA SER A 108 -8.43 14.47 -12.55
C SER A 108 -9.94 14.56 -12.75
N GLU A 109 -10.56 13.53 -13.34
CA GLU A 109 -12.02 13.43 -13.48
C GLU A 109 -12.72 13.38 -12.12
N LYS A 110 -12.12 12.70 -11.13
CA LYS A 110 -12.69 12.60 -9.79
C LYS A 110 -12.65 13.95 -9.05
N ASP A 111 -11.56 14.68 -9.19
CA ASP A 111 -11.37 15.98 -8.54
C ASP A 111 -12.20 17.09 -9.23
N ALA A 112 -12.54 16.92 -10.52
CA ALA A 112 -13.38 17.86 -11.27
C ALA A 112 -14.89 17.76 -10.97
N VAL A 113 -15.34 16.68 -10.31
CA VAL A 113 -16.76 16.38 -10.05
C VAL A 113 -17.14 16.61 -8.57
N SER A 114 -16.31 17.32 -7.80
CA SER A 114 -16.53 17.61 -6.37
C SER A 114 -16.88 19.08 -6.10
#